data_AF-A0A2V8AS99-F1
#
_entry.id   AF-A0A2V8AS99-F1
#
_cell.length_a   1.000
_cell.length_b   1.000
_cell.length_c   1.000
_cell.angle_alpha   90.00
_cell.angle_beta   90.00
_cell.angle_gamma   90.00
#
_symmetry.space_group_name_H-M   'P 1'
#
loop_
_entity.id
_entity.type
_entity.pdbx_description
1 polymer ?
#
loop_
_entity_poly.entity_id
_entity_poly.type
_entity_poly.pdbx_seq_one_letter_code
_entity_poly.pdbx_strand_id
1 'polypeptide(L)'
;MKKTLLVLAAAAVASAIGFAQSSSARQQLARGREAWDQRLTKTAIEALQEATRDPATAAEAHELLGLIYAFKGWQQDNVLPGFHDEPAYREKAIAELKAAVEADPKRFTARQALQIAEAYAAADEIEPLPPRPMITQLDARIEKGRSRDMPIGDLIEALEARMKAQADAAPYFAGAQVLIDRGEYDNAIKLAEHGVPVAERFIEENLSAYQMEGKAQGALMRSRAQAADIVGWALFMKKDYAGAATKLEEGERLYRGDDFNNQFHLAELARAQKQSDRAREHYLNALSLTAGPPPARERATQALADLYAAGQKKKKPFKEWLAAQLAARQNERQKANLKSRLDTPLPKLNLTTLDGKPYDTSSLQGRVLLLNFFASW
;
A
#
# COMPACT_ATOMS: atom_id res chain seq x y z
N MET A 1 57.32 24.99 -34.31
CA MET A 1 55.86 25.10 -34.50
C MET A 1 55.08 23.77 -34.48
N LYS A 2 55.68 22.61 -34.14
CA LYS A 2 54.94 21.32 -34.05
C LYS A 2 54.39 20.97 -32.64
N LYS A 3 54.81 21.67 -31.59
CA LYS A 3 54.37 21.40 -30.20
C LYS A 3 53.06 22.12 -29.80
N THR A 4 52.62 23.13 -30.56
CA THR A 4 51.43 23.93 -30.23
C THR A 4 50.12 23.30 -30.75
N LEU A 5 50.20 22.47 -31.80
CA LEU A 5 49.02 21.80 -32.38
C LEU A 5 48.52 20.58 -31.56
N LEU A 6 49.38 19.97 -30.74
CA LEU A 6 49.01 18.81 -29.91
C LEU A 6 48.23 19.21 -28.64
N VAL A 7 48.39 20.45 -28.15
CA VAL A 7 47.69 20.95 -26.95
C VAL A 7 46.22 21.31 -27.27
N LEU A 8 45.93 21.80 -28.47
CA LEU A 8 44.57 22.15 -28.90
C LEU A 8 43.67 20.93 -29.15
N ALA A 9 44.23 19.82 -29.63
CA ALA A 9 43.48 18.57 -29.82
C ALA A 9 43.07 17.90 -28.50
N ALA A 10 43.92 17.98 -27.47
CA ALA A 10 43.61 17.43 -26.14
C ALA A 10 42.50 18.23 -25.40
N ALA A 11 42.48 19.55 -25.57
CA ALA A 11 41.44 20.42 -24.99
C ALA A 11 40.05 20.19 -25.63
N ALA A 12 39.99 19.87 -26.92
CA ALA A 12 38.73 19.59 -27.62
C ALA A 12 38.13 18.24 -27.21
N VAL A 13 38.95 17.20 -26.99
CA VAL A 13 38.49 15.88 -26.53
C VAL A 13 38.04 15.92 -25.06
N ALA A 14 38.74 16.65 -24.19
CA ALA A 14 38.33 16.83 -22.79
C ALA A 14 36.99 17.57 -22.67
N SER A 15 36.72 18.53 -23.57
CA SER A 15 35.45 19.28 -23.59
C SER A 15 34.27 18.39 -24.02
N ALA A 16 34.45 17.55 -25.04
CA ALA A 16 33.40 16.66 -25.53
C ALA A 16 33.00 15.57 -24.50
N ILE A 17 33.95 15.06 -23.72
CA ILE A 17 33.68 14.09 -22.64
C ILE A 17 32.88 14.75 -21.50
N GLY A 18 33.20 16.00 -21.14
CA GLY A 18 32.46 16.76 -20.14
C GLY A 18 31.00 17.04 -20.53
N PHE A 19 30.71 17.28 -21.82
CA PHE A 19 29.33 17.46 -22.30
C PHE A 19 28.52 16.16 -22.30
N ALA A 20 29.13 15.03 -22.67
CA ALA A 20 28.46 13.73 -22.61
C ALA A 20 28.16 13.31 -21.17
N GLN A 21 29.10 13.50 -20.23
CA GLN A 21 28.92 13.15 -18.82
C GLN A 21 27.92 14.07 -18.09
N SER A 22 27.94 15.38 -18.34
CA SER A 22 26.95 16.29 -17.75
C SER A 22 25.54 16.08 -18.29
N SER A 23 25.40 15.62 -19.55
CA SER A 23 24.11 15.20 -20.09
C SER A 23 23.56 13.97 -19.36
N SER A 24 24.41 13.01 -18.96
CA SER A 24 23.98 11.82 -18.22
C SER A 24 23.64 12.14 -16.76
N ALA A 25 24.40 13.01 -16.08
CA ALA A 25 24.11 13.38 -14.69
C ALA A 25 22.78 14.14 -14.55
N ARG A 26 22.50 15.10 -15.43
CA ARG A 26 21.19 15.79 -15.46
C ARG A 26 20.04 14.85 -15.78
N GLN A 27 20.25 13.88 -16.67
CA GLN A 27 19.25 12.86 -16.96
C GLN A 27 18.96 11.98 -15.73
N GLN A 28 19.99 11.59 -14.98
CA GLN A 28 19.81 10.83 -13.74
C GLN A 28 19.12 11.66 -12.65
N LEU A 29 19.45 12.94 -12.53
CA LEU A 29 18.75 13.86 -11.63
C LEU A 29 17.25 13.96 -11.97
N ALA A 30 16.92 14.15 -13.25
CA ALA A 30 15.54 14.20 -13.72
C ALA A 30 14.80 12.87 -13.47
N ARG A 31 15.45 11.73 -13.77
CA ARG A 31 14.90 10.40 -13.49
C ARG A 31 14.65 10.18 -12.00
N GLY A 32 15.58 10.60 -11.15
CA GLY A 32 15.47 10.49 -9.70
C GLY A 32 14.29 11.30 -9.15
N ARG A 33 14.12 12.52 -9.66
CA ARG A 33 12.98 13.39 -9.34
C ARG A 33 11.64 12.77 -9.76
N GLU A 34 11.54 12.31 -11.02
CA GLU A 34 10.32 11.69 -11.54
C GLU A 34 9.94 10.42 -10.75
N ALA A 35 10.93 9.57 -10.44
CA ALA A 35 10.72 8.38 -9.62
C ALA A 35 10.26 8.74 -8.21
N TRP A 36 10.82 9.80 -7.61
CA TRP A 36 10.40 10.27 -6.29
C TRP A 36 8.99 10.84 -6.27
N ASP A 37 8.60 11.57 -7.32
CA ASP A 37 7.23 12.04 -7.51
C ASP A 37 6.25 10.85 -7.64
N GLN A 38 6.70 9.70 -8.12
CA GLN A 38 5.89 8.47 -8.13
C GLN A 38 6.01 7.62 -6.86
N ARG A 39 6.80 8.05 -5.86
CA ARG A 39 7.13 7.29 -4.64
C ARG A 39 7.83 5.95 -4.92
N LEU A 40 8.63 5.88 -5.98
CA LEU A 40 9.48 4.73 -6.30
C LEU A 40 10.87 4.91 -5.67
N THR A 41 10.97 4.64 -4.37
CA THR A 41 12.12 5.10 -3.56
C THR A 41 13.44 4.46 -3.97
N LYS A 42 13.47 3.16 -4.28
CA LYS A 42 14.68 2.47 -4.76
C LYS A 42 15.22 3.10 -6.04
N THR A 43 14.42 3.18 -7.10
CA THR A 43 14.84 3.80 -8.37
C THR A 43 15.26 5.26 -8.18
N ALA A 44 14.53 6.03 -7.35
CA ALA A 44 14.89 7.42 -7.08
C ALA A 44 16.27 7.55 -6.42
N ILE A 45 16.55 6.76 -5.38
CA ILE A 45 17.82 6.76 -4.66
C ILE A 45 18.97 6.39 -5.60
N GLU A 46 18.83 5.31 -6.37
CA GLU A 46 19.88 4.84 -7.30
C GLU A 46 20.24 5.91 -8.34
N ALA A 47 19.23 6.55 -8.95
CA ALA A 47 19.45 7.59 -9.94
C ALA A 47 20.10 8.85 -9.32
N LEU A 48 19.65 9.27 -8.14
CA LEU A 48 20.21 10.45 -7.48
C LEU A 48 21.64 10.23 -6.99
N GLN A 49 21.97 9.02 -6.52
CA GLN A 49 23.35 8.66 -6.14
C GLN A 49 24.32 8.70 -7.33
N GLU A 50 23.85 8.45 -8.55
CA GLU A 50 24.67 8.67 -9.74
C GLU A 50 24.83 10.17 -10.04
N ALA A 51 23.74 10.94 -9.91
CA ALA A 51 23.73 12.38 -10.16
C ALA A 51 24.58 13.19 -9.16
N THR A 52 24.85 12.68 -7.95
CA THR A 52 25.74 13.37 -6.99
C THR A 52 27.20 13.39 -7.41
N ARG A 53 27.61 12.54 -8.36
CA ARG A 53 29.01 12.46 -8.83
C ARG A 53 29.43 13.61 -9.72
N ASP A 54 28.47 14.33 -10.33
CA ASP A 54 28.74 15.49 -11.16
C ASP A 54 28.55 16.78 -10.32
N PRO A 55 29.60 17.63 -10.17
CA PRO A 55 29.50 18.89 -9.45
C PRO A 55 28.36 19.81 -9.91
N ALA A 56 27.95 19.74 -11.19
CA ALA A 56 26.88 20.56 -11.74
C ALA A 56 25.48 20.16 -11.25
N THR A 57 25.31 18.93 -10.75
CA THR A 57 24.03 18.41 -10.23
C THR A 57 24.10 18.02 -8.75
N ALA A 58 25.30 17.96 -8.16
CA ALA A 58 25.54 17.45 -6.81
C ALA A 58 24.66 18.10 -5.75
N ALA A 59 24.59 19.43 -5.68
CA ALA A 59 23.80 20.12 -4.65
C ALA A 59 22.31 19.74 -4.66
N GLU A 60 21.71 19.65 -5.86
CA GLU A 60 20.29 19.29 -6.01
C GLU A 60 20.06 17.78 -5.79
N ALA A 61 20.98 16.94 -6.25
CA ALA A 61 20.89 15.50 -6.05
C ALA A 61 21.02 15.11 -4.56
N HIS A 62 21.98 15.69 -3.85
CA HIS A 62 22.15 15.52 -2.40
C HIS A 62 20.93 16.04 -1.62
N GLU A 63 20.35 17.18 -2.02
CA GLU A 63 19.12 17.68 -1.40
C GLU A 63 17.97 16.68 -1.54
N LEU A 64 17.74 16.16 -2.75
CA LEU A 64 16.67 15.17 -2.98
C LEU A 64 16.91 13.85 -2.24
N LEU A 65 18.15 13.35 -2.19
CA LEU A 65 18.50 12.18 -1.37
C LEU A 65 18.20 12.41 0.10
N GLY A 66 18.60 13.57 0.62
CA GLY A 66 18.31 14.00 1.97
C GLY A 66 16.83 14.01 2.30
N LEU A 67 15.99 14.54 1.41
CA LEU A 67 14.53 14.55 1.55
C LEU A 67 13.92 13.13 1.50
N ILE A 68 14.40 12.27 0.61
CA ILE A 68 13.92 10.87 0.53
C ILE A 68 14.31 10.11 1.80
N TYR A 69 15.53 10.27 2.29
CA TYR A 69 15.99 9.64 3.52
C TYR A 69 15.27 10.19 4.75
N ALA A 70 14.94 11.49 4.76
CA ALA A 70 14.13 12.06 5.83
C ALA A 70 12.71 11.47 5.84
N PHE A 71 12.09 11.35 4.66
CA PHE A 71 10.80 10.66 4.53
C PHE A 71 10.89 9.22 5.05
N LYS A 72 11.89 8.45 4.60
CA LYS A 72 12.08 7.05 5.03
C LYS A 72 12.38 6.94 6.53
N GLY A 73 13.09 7.89 7.12
CA GLY A 73 13.54 7.83 8.50
C GLY A 73 12.51 8.27 9.57
N TRP A 74 11.59 9.18 9.22
CA TRP A 74 10.71 9.82 10.20
C TRP A 74 9.25 10.01 9.76
N GLN A 75 8.95 9.95 8.46
CA GLN A 75 7.67 10.47 7.97
C GLN A 75 6.89 9.47 7.13
N GLN A 76 7.39 8.25 6.90
CA GLN A 76 6.74 7.30 5.99
C GLN A 76 5.79 6.35 6.72
N ASP A 77 5.90 6.25 8.06
CA ASP A 77 5.04 5.40 8.85
C ASP A 77 3.56 5.72 8.57
N ASN A 78 2.79 4.68 8.22
CA ASN A 78 1.37 4.78 7.87
C ASN A 78 0.99 5.74 6.73
N VAL A 79 1.93 6.36 6.01
CA VAL A 79 1.62 7.15 4.81
C VAL A 79 0.99 6.29 3.72
N LEU A 80 1.40 5.02 3.66
CA LEU A 80 0.80 4.00 2.81
C LEU A 80 0.56 2.72 3.63
N PRO A 81 -0.47 1.92 3.30
CA PRO A 81 -0.80 0.72 4.07
C PRO A 81 0.38 -0.24 4.22
N GLY A 82 0.86 -0.38 5.45
CA GLY A 82 1.92 -1.31 5.80
C GLY A 82 3.35 -0.75 5.72
N PHE A 83 3.54 0.53 5.41
CA PHE A 83 4.83 1.20 5.50
C PHE A 83 5.21 1.43 6.97
N HIS A 84 6.51 1.36 7.27
CA HIS A 84 7.13 1.58 8.58
C HIS A 84 8.31 2.53 8.39
N ASP A 85 8.53 3.42 9.35
CA ASP A 85 9.76 4.21 9.39
C ASP A 85 11.01 3.33 9.46
N GLU A 86 12.10 3.81 8.87
CA GLU A 86 13.38 3.14 8.77
C GLU A 86 14.47 3.99 9.47
N PRO A 87 14.64 3.87 10.80
CA PRO A 87 15.56 4.72 11.58
C PRO A 87 17.00 4.76 11.05
N ALA A 88 17.45 3.69 10.36
CA ALA A 88 18.76 3.63 9.73
C ALA A 88 18.99 4.67 8.61
N TYR A 89 17.94 5.36 8.13
CA TYR A 89 18.07 6.46 7.17
C TYR A 89 18.18 7.84 7.81
N ARG A 90 17.93 7.98 9.11
CA ARG A 90 17.92 9.28 9.81
C ARG A 90 19.27 10.01 9.71
N GLU A 91 20.36 9.31 10.03
CA GLU A 91 21.71 9.87 9.91
C GLU A 91 22.08 10.18 8.45
N LYS A 92 21.66 9.30 7.51
CA LYS A 92 21.89 9.52 6.08
C LYS A 92 21.18 10.78 5.59
N ALA A 93 19.96 11.03 6.03
CA ALA A 93 19.22 12.24 5.65
C ALA A 93 19.98 13.51 6.01
N ILE A 94 20.46 13.61 7.26
CA ILE A 94 21.23 14.77 7.73
C ILE A 94 22.56 14.89 6.97
N ALA A 95 23.25 13.76 6.74
CA ALA A 95 24.51 13.75 6.01
C ALA A 95 24.35 14.27 4.56
N GLU A 96 23.35 13.79 3.82
CA GLU A 96 23.06 14.23 2.46
C GLU A 96 22.65 15.70 2.40
N LEU A 97 21.83 16.17 3.36
CA LEU A 97 21.44 17.59 3.43
C LEU A 97 22.62 18.51 3.74
N LYS A 98 23.57 18.06 4.58
CA LYS A 98 24.84 18.78 4.80
C LYS A 98 25.68 18.84 3.53
N ALA A 99 25.80 17.73 2.80
CA ALA A 99 26.51 17.69 1.52
C ALA A 99 25.87 18.62 0.48
N ALA A 100 24.54 18.74 0.44
CA ALA A 100 23.84 19.68 -0.41
C ALA A 100 24.19 21.15 -0.11
N VAL A 101 24.23 21.52 1.18
CA VAL A 101 24.61 22.87 1.64
C VAL A 101 26.10 23.14 1.39
N GLU A 102 26.97 22.14 1.53
CA GLU A 102 28.39 22.29 1.20
C GLU A 102 28.61 22.52 -0.30
N ALA A 103 27.91 21.78 -1.16
CA ALA A 103 28.01 21.91 -2.61
C ALA A 103 27.44 23.26 -3.13
N ASP A 104 26.38 23.78 -2.53
CA ASP A 104 25.87 25.14 -2.79
C ASP A 104 25.39 25.82 -1.49
N PRO A 105 26.27 26.59 -0.82
CA PRO A 105 25.93 27.26 0.42
C PRO A 105 24.81 28.29 0.30
N LYS A 106 24.46 28.75 -0.92
CA LYS A 106 23.39 29.73 -1.15
C LYS A 106 22.03 29.08 -1.36
N ARG A 107 21.96 27.75 -1.51
CA ARG A 107 20.73 27.00 -1.73
C ARG A 107 19.82 27.02 -0.51
N PHE A 108 18.86 27.94 -0.53
CA PHE A 108 17.95 28.16 0.60
C PHE A 108 17.15 26.90 0.98
N THR A 109 16.64 26.17 -0.01
CA THR A 109 15.80 24.98 0.21
C THR A 109 16.57 23.85 0.92
N ALA A 110 17.84 23.62 0.56
CA ALA A 110 18.69 22.63 1.22
C ALA A 110 18.95 22.99 2.70
N ARG A 111 19.21 24.26 3.00
CA ARG A 111 19.39 24.73 4.39
C ARG A 111 18.11 24.58 5.21
N GLN A 112 16.96 24.90 4.63
CA GLN A 112 15.67 24.73 5.29
C GLN A 112 15.37 23.25 5.55
N ALA A 113 15.62 22.38 4.56
CA ALA A 113 15.45 20.94 4.71
C ALA A 113 16.38 20.36 5.79
N LEU A 114 17.65 20.80 5.84
CA LEU A 114 18.59 20.42 6.90
C LEU A 114 18.06 20.80 8.29
N GLN A 115 17.61 22.05 8.46
CA GLN A 115 17.06 22.51 9.73
C GLN A 115 15.84 21.68 10.17
N ILE A 116 14.96 21.32 9.24
CA ILE A 116 13.79 20.47 9.52
C ILE A 116 14.24 19.06 9.94
N ALA A 117 15.18 18.45 9.22
CA ALA A 117 15.68 17.11 9.56
C ALA A 117 16.40 17.07 10.92
N GLU A 118 17.14 18.12 11.26
CA GLU A 118 17.75 18.27 12.59
C GLU A 118 16.70 18.45 13.68
N ALA A 119 15.61 19.19 13.40
CA ALA A 119 14.48 19.28 14.32
C ALA A 119 13.78 17.93 14.50
N TYR A 120 13.63 17.12 13.44
CA TYR A 120 13.09 15.76 13.54
C TYR A 120 13.94 14.84 14.39
N ALA A 121 15.26 14.97 14.33
CA ALA A 121 16.17 14.20 15.17
C ALA A 121 16.06 14.55 16.67
N ALA A 122 15.57 15.76 16.99
CA ALA A 122 15.40 16.24 18.36
C ALA A 122 13.97 16.06 18.91
N ALA A 123 13.01 15.66 18.08
CA ALA A 123 11.62 15.50 18.47
C ALA A 123 11.34 14.13 19.10
N ASP A 124 10.41 14.09 20.05
CA ASP A 124 9.93 12.85 20.66
C ASP A 124 9.04 12.04 19.70
N GLU A 125 8.26 12.73 18.86
CA GLU A 125 7.33 12.15 17.90
C GLU A 125 7.25 13.03 16.65
N ILE A 126 7.13 12.40 15.48
CA ILE A 126 6.97 13.07 14.20
C ILE A 126 5.71 12.56 13.52
N GLU A 127 4.84 13.49 13.14
CA GLU A 127 3.65 13.15 12.37
C GLU A 127 4.04 12.62 10.97
N PRO A 128 3.37 11.55 10.50
CA PRO A 128 3.50 11.08 9.12
C PRO A 128 3.30 12.19 8.10
N LEU A 129 3.98 12.10 6.97
CA LEU A 129 3.81 13.07 5.89
C LEU A 129 2.36 13.01 5.35
N PRO A 130 1.61 14.12 5.34
CA PRO A 130 0.25 14.09 4.82
C PRO A 130 0.24 13.73 3.33
N PRO A 131 -0.89 13.18 2.83
CA PRO A 131 -1.07 12.95 1.41
C PRO A 131 -0.82 14.23 0.60
N ARG A 132 -0.20 14.08 -0.57
CA ARG A 132 0.09 15.23 -1.45
C ARG A 132 -1.22 15.89 -1.89
N PRO A 133 -1.33 17.24 -1.87
CA PRO A 133 -2.58 17.92 -2.21
C PRO A 133 -3.16 17.53 -3.58
N MET A 134 -2.30 17.33 -4.58
CA MET A 134 -2.72 16.87 -5.91
C MET A 134 -3.35 15.47 -5.88
N ILE A 135 -2.85 14.57 -5.04
CA ILE A 135 -3.42 13.23 -4.85
C ILE A 135 -4.81 13.33 -4.24
N THR A 136 -4.96 14.11 -3.16
CA THR A 136 -6.26 14.36 -2.52
C THR A 136 -7.28 14.98 -3.50
N GLN A 137 -6.86 15.92 -4.34
CA GLN A 137 -7.73 16.54 -5.35
C GLN A 137 -8.19 15.55 -6.41
N LEU A 138 -7.27 14.70 -6.89
CA LEU A 138 -7.57 13.68 -7.89
C LEU A 138 -8.48 12.59 -7.33
N ASP A 139 -8.23 12.13 -6.09
CA ASP A 139 -9.10 11.16 -5.40
C ASP A 139 -10.51 11.73 -5.20
N ALA A 140 -10.63 13.01 -4.82
CA ALA A 140 -11.93 13.67 -4.72
C ALA A 140 -12.65 13.81 -6.08
N ARG A 141 -11.91 14.00 -7.18
CA ARG A 141 -12.48 14.03 -8.54
C ARG A 141 -12.98 12.64 -8.94
N ILE A 142 -12.25 11.58 -8.63
CA ILE A 142 -12.66 10.19 -8.88
C ILE A 142 -13.92 9.85 -8.09
N GLU A 143 -14.00 10.23 -6.80
CA GLU A 143 -15.18 9.97 -5.97
C GLU A 143 -16.43 10.68 -6.49
N LYS A 144 -16.30 11.94 -6.97
CA LYS A 144 -17.39 12.63 -7.68
C LYS A 144 -17.86 11.88 -8.93
N GLY A 145 -16.98 11.11 -9.57
CA GLY A 145 -17.29 10.28 -10.74
C GLY A 145 -18.20 9.09 -10.46
N ARG A 146 -18.52 8.78 -9.19
CA ARG A 146 -19.63 7.88 -8.85
C ARG A 146 -20.99 8.45 -9.27
N SER A 147 -21.13 9.78 -9.31
CA SER A 147 -22.35 10.40 -9.81
C SER A 147 -22.54 10.09 -11.29
N ARG A 148 -23.81 9.90 -11.69
CA ARG A 148 -24.16 9.72 -13.10
C ARG A 148 -23.97 10.98 -13.95
N ASP A 149 -23.87 12.13 -13.30
CA ASP A 149 -23.75 13.44 -13.95
C ASP A 149 -22.35 13.69 -14.53
N MET A 150 -21.31 13.00 -14.03
CA MET A 150 -19.97 13.08 -14.60
C MET A 150 -19.89 12.20 -15.86
N PRO A 151 -19.56 12.75 -17.04
CA PRO A 151 -19.31 11.96 -18.25
C PRO A 151 -18.25 10.89 -18.00
N ILE A 152 -18.42 9.71 -18.60
CA ILE A 152 -17.48 8.60 -18.37
C ILE A 152 -16.05 8.92 -18.82
N GLY A 153 -15.91 9.70 -19.89
CA GLY A 153 -14.60 10.17 -20.36
C GLY A 153 -13.86 11.02 -19.32
N ASP A 154 -14.57 11.89 -18.60
CA ASP A 154 -13.99 12.76 -17.58
C ASP A 154 -13.53 11.98 -16.34
N LEU A 155 -14.24 10.89 -16.00
CA LEU A 155 -13.82 9.95 -14.96
C LEU A 155 -12.56 9.20 -15.39
N ILE A 156 -12.51 8.69 -16.63
CA ILE A 156 -11.34 8.00 -17.15
C ILE A 156 -10.11 8.91 -17.14
N GLU A 157 -10.25 10.16 -17.59
CA GLU A 157 -9.17 11.16 -17.54
C GLU A 157 -8.68 11.41 -16.10
N ALA A 158 -9.62 11.53 -15.13
CA ALA A 158 -9.28 11.71 -13.73
C ALA A 158 -8.50 10.51 -13.16
N LEU A 159 -8.89 9.28 -13.53
CA LEU A 159 -8.19 8.06 -13.16
C LEU A 159 -6.78 8.04 -13.75
N GLU A 160 -6.62 8.33 -15.05
CA GLU A 160 -5.32 8.38 -15.72
C GLU A 160 -4.37 9.40 -15.07
N ALA A 161 -4.88 10.60 -14.77
CA ALA A 161 -4.12 11.62 -14.05
C ALA A 161 -3.68 11.12 -12.67
N ARG A 162 -4.54 10.43 -11.92
CA ARG A 162 -4.21 9.89 -10.59
C ARG A 162 -3.18 8.77 -10.64
N MET A 163 -3.29 7.87 -11.62
CA MET A 163 -2.33 6.78 -11.84
C MET A 163 -0.95 7.30 -12.24
N LYS A 164 -0.90 8.39 -13.02
CA LYS A 164 0.37 9.06 -13.37
C LYS A 164 0.99 9.82 -12.20
N ALA A 165 0.17 10.40 -11.33
CA ALA A 165 0.62 11.21 -10.21
C ALA A 165 1.37 10.40 -9.13
N GLN A 166 1.02 9.13 -8.94
CA GLN A 166 1.69 8.22 -8.02
C GLN A 166 1.54 6.79 -8.48
N ALA A 167 2.64 6.03 -8.50
CA ALA A 167 2.68 4.66 -9.03
C ALA A 167 2.12 3.60 -8.05
N ASP A 168 1.21 3.98 -7.16
CA ASP A 168 0.53 3.06 -6.25
C ASP A 168 -0.70 2.42 -6.91
N ALA A 169 -1.10 1.24 -6.45
CA ALA A 169 -2.21 0.49 -7.05
C ALA A 169 -3.60 0.90 -6.56
N ALA A 170 -3.72 1.74 -5.53
CA ALA A 170 -5.01 2.11 -4.96
C ALA A 170 -5.99 2.72 -5.99
N PRO A 171 -5.59 3.67 -6.88
CA PRO A 171 -6.52 4.24 -7.85
C PRO A 171 -7.03 3.22 -8.89
N TYR A 172 -6.28 2.16 -9.18
CA TYR A 172 -6.72 1.10 -10.08
C TYR A 172 -7.92 0.35 -9.51
N PHE A 173 -7.82 -0.07 -8.24
CA PHE A 173 -8.88 -0.83 -7.58
C PHE A 173 -10.08 0.04 -7.21
N ALA A 174 -9.84 1.23 -6.65
CA ALA A 174 -10.90 2.18 -6.33
C ALA A 174 -11.64 2.64 -7.59
N GLY A 175 -10.89 2.98 -8.64
CA GLY A 175 -11.44 3.37 -9.94
C GLY A 175 -12.24 2.26 -10.59
N ALA A 176 -11.76 1.01 -10.54
CA ALA A 176 -12.49 -0.12 -11.09
C ALA A 176 -13.84 -0.33 -10.37
N GLN A 177 -13.89 -0.13 -9.05
CA GLN A 177 -15.17 -0.15 -8.33
C GLN A 177 -16.12 0.97 -8.78
N VAL A 178 -15.63 2.19 -8.96
CA VAL A 178 -16.45 3.30 -9.50
C VAL A 178 -16.98 2.95 -10.90
N LEU A 179 -16.15 2.35 -11.75
CA LEU A 179 -16.57 1.91 -13.09
C LEU A 179 -17.67 0.84 -13.02
N ILE A 180 -17.58 -0.12 -12.08
CA ILE A 180 -18.67 -1.10 -11.85
C ILE A 180 -19.97 -0.38 -11.46
N ASP A 181 -19.90 0.58 -10.54
CA ASP A 181 -21.08 1.34 -10.10
C ASP A 181 -21.74 2.14 -11.25
N ARG A 182 -20.94 2.49 -12.26
CA ARG A 182 -21.38 3.18 -13.49
C ARG A 182 -21.83 2.22 -14.61
N GLY A 183 -21.66 0.91 -14.43
CA GLY A 183 -22.02 -0.11 -15.43
C GLY A 183 -20.92 -0.41 -16.47
N GLU A 184 -19.71 0.11 -16.26
CA GLU A 184 -18.58 0.06 -17.18
C GLU A 184 -17.69 -1.17 -16.90
N TYR A 185 -18.30 -2.35 -16.95
CA TYR A 185 -17.70 -3.58 -16.43
C TYR A 185 -16.41 -4.00 -17.17
N ASP A 186 -16.35 -3.83 -18.49
CA ASP A 186 -15.14 -4.19 -19.27
C ASP A 186 -13.95 -3.27 -18.94
N ASN A 187 -14.22 -1.98 -18.71
CA ASN A 187 -13.19 -1.04 -18.30
C ASN A 187 -12.75 -1.31 -16.85
N ALA A 188 -13.69 -1.66 -15.97
CA ALA A 188 -13.38 -2.05 -14.60
C ALA A 188 -12.46 -3.29 -14.54
N ILE A 189 -12.76 -4.33 -15.33
CA ILE A 189 -11.93 -5.55 -15.40
C ILE A 189 -10.50 -5.20 -15.84
N LYS A 190 -10.35 -4.49 -16.97
CA LYS A 190 -9.03 -4.08 -17.48
C LYS A 190 -8.24 -3.28 -16.45
N LEU A 191 -8.90 -2.34 -15.77
CA LEU A 191 -8.26 -1.48 -14.79
C LEU A 191 -7.81 -2.27 -13.55
N ALA A 192 -8.66 -3.16 -13.02
CA ALA A 192 -8.31 -4.01 -11.89
C ALA A 192 -7.16 -4.97 -12.22
N GLU A 193 -7.16 -5.59 -13.40
CA GLU A 193 -6.08 -6.45 -13.87
C GLU A 193 -4.75 -5.68 -14.01
N HIS A 194 -4.80 -4.44 -14.51
CA HIS A 194 -3.60 -3.60 -14.63
C HIS A 194 -3.05 -3.16 -13.27
N GLY A 195 -3.89 -3.04 -12.24
CA GLY A 195 -3.46 -2.71 -10.88
C GLY A 195 -2.53 -3.74 -10.25
N VAL A 196 -2.59 -5.01 -10.66
CA VAL A 196 -1.75 -6.09 -10.10
C VAL A 196 -0.25 -5.88 -10.37
N PRO A 197 0.23 -5.77 -11.63
CA PRO A 197 1.64 -5.53 -11.90
C PRO A 197 2.12 -4.17 -11.37
N VAL A 198 1.23 -3.18 -11.26
CA VAL A 198 1.56 -1.89 -10.62
C VAL A 198 1.81 -2.08 -9.12
N ALA A 199 0.96 -2.82 -8.42
CA ALA A 199 1.16 -3.14 -7.00
C ALA A 199 2.47 -3.90 -6.77
N GLU A 200 2.77 -4.88 -7.63
CA GLU A 200 4.00 -5.67 -7.59
C GLU A 200 5.25 -4.78 -7.68
N ARG A 201 5.31 -3.94 -8.72
CA ARG A 201 6.42 -2.99 -8.90
C ARG A 201 6.51 -2.02 -7.72
N PHE A 202 5.38 -1.47 -7.27
CA PHE A 202 5.36 -0.50 -6.18
C PHE A 202 5.88 -1.10 -4.86
N ILE A 203 5.53 -2.36 -4.58
CA ILE A 203 6.01 -3.10 -3.41
C ILE A 203 7.51 -3.39 -3.55
N GLU A 204 8.00 -3.79 -4.73
CA GLU A 204 9.42 -4.03 -4.97
C GLU A 204 10.26 -2.76 -4.77
N GLU A 205 9.80 -1.64 -5.32
CA GLU A 205 10.45 -0.32 -5.24
C GLU A 205 10.52 0.24 -3.81
N ASN A 206 9.68 -0.29 -2.92
CA ASN A 206 9.57 0.13 -1.52
C ASN A 206 9.73 -1.04 -0.55
N LEU A 207 10.40 -2.13 -0.96
CA LEU A 207 10.48 -3.38 -0.19
C LEU A 207 10.97 -3.15 1.25
N SER A 208 11.92 -2.22 1.41
CA SER A 208 12.54 -1.90 2.70
C SER A 208 11.58 -1.28 3.72
N ALA A 209 10.50 -0.64 3.27
CA ALA A 209 9.44 -0.12 4.14
C ALA A 209 8.53 -1.23 4.71
N TYR A 210 8.57 -2.45 4.15
CA TYR A 210 7.83 -3.61 4.64
C TYR A 210 8.68 -4.45 5.61
N GLN A 211 9.15 -3.84 6.70
CA GLN A 211 10.18 -4.38 7.60
C GLN A 211 9.85 -5.71 8.31
N MET A 212 8.59 -6.14 8.32
CA MET A 212 8.20 -7.41 8.95
C MET A 212 8.16 -8.55 7.94
N GLU A 213 8.64 -9.71 8.38
CA GLU A 213 8.55 -10.95 7.61
C GLU A 213 7.11 -11.20 7.14
N GLY A 214 6.97 -11.50 5.84
CA GLY A 214 5.67 -11.76 5.22
C GLY A 214 4.81 -10.52 4.96
N LYS A 215 5.17 -9.29 5.38
CA LYS A 215 4.35 -8.09 5.09
C LYS A 215 4.27 -7.76 3.60
N ALA A 216 5.40 -7.78 2.89
CA ALA A 216 5.43 -7.57 1.45
C ALA A 216 4.60 -8.64 0.71
N GLN A 217 4.81 -9.93 1.06
CA GLN A 217 4.02 -11.03 0.51
C GLN A 217 2.52 -10.88 0.81
N GLY A 218 2.16 -10.46 2.03
CA GLY A 218 0.78 -10.18 2.42
C GLY A 218 0.17 -9.02 1.63
N ALA A 219 0.95 -7.96 1.37
CA ALA A 219 0.51 -6.83 0.53
C ALA A 219 0.27 -7.25 -0.93
N LEU A 220 1.15 -8.09 -1.47
CA LEU A 220 1.00 -8.70 -2.80
C LEU A 220 -0.26 -9.56 -2.88
N MET A 221 -0.44 -10.48 -1.92
CA MET A 221 -1.62 -11.34 -1.85
C MET A 221 -2.91 -10.54 -1.72
N ARG A 222 -2.92 -9.48 -0.89
CA ARG A 222 -4.07 -8.55 -0.77
C ARG A 222 -4.40 -7.88 -2.10
N SER A 223 -3.40 -7.33 -2.78
CA SER A 223 -3.61 -6.62 -4.04
C SER A 223 -4.17 -7.56 -5.13
N ARG A 224 -3.63 -8.79 -5.21
CA ARG A 224 -4.13 -9.82 -6.13
C ARG A 224 -5.54 -10.28 -5.76
N ALA A 225 -5.82 -10.48 -4.47
CA ALA A 225 -7.16 -10.87 -4.01
C ALA A 225 -8.20 -9.78 -4.30
N GLN A 226 -7.85 -8.51 -4.06
CA GLN A 226 -8.72 -7.38 -4.35
C GLN A 226 -9.00 -7.25 -5.86
N ALA A 227 -7.99 -7.41 -6.70
CA ALA A 227 -8.19 -7.43 -8.16
C ALA A 227 -9.11 -8.58 -8.58
N ALA A 228 -8.87 -9.79 -8.06
CA ALA A 228 -9.69 -10.97 -8.35
C ALA A 228 -11.15 -10.77 -7.89
N ASP A 229 -11.38 -10.16 -6.73
CA ASP A 229 -12.71 -9.82 -6.25
C ASP A 229 -13.43 -8.84 -7.19
N ILE A 230 -12.78 -7.72 -7.54
CA ILE A 230 -13.36 -6.69 -8.40
C ILE A 230 -13.68 -7.25 -9.80
N VAL A 231 -12.75 -8.02 -10.39
CA VAL A 231 -12.97 -8.69 -11.68
C VAL A 231 -14.14 -9.68 -11.57
N GLY A 232 -14.16 -10.51 -10.52
CA GLY A 232 -15.24 -11.46 -10.29
C GLY A 232 -16.60 -10.78 -10.12
N TRP A 233 -16.65 -9.65 -9.42
CA TRP A 233 -17.85 -8.86 -9.25
C TRP A 233 -18.32 -8.22 -10.57
N ALA A 234 -17.42 -7.64 -11.36
CA ALA A 234 -17.74 -7.13 -12.68
C ALA A 234 -18.30 -8.22 -13.61
N LEU A 235 -17.72 -9.42 -13.60
CA LEU A 235 -18.20 -10.58 -14.37
C LEU A 235 -19.59 -11.03 -13.90
N PHE A 236 -19.84 -11.04 -12.58
CA PHE A 236 -21.16 -11.31 -12.03
C PHE A 236 -22.21 -10.30 -12.53
N MET A 237 -21.87 -9.02 -12.54
CA MET A 237 -22.77 -7.97 -13.05
C MET A 237 -23.05 -8.12 -14.55
N LYS A 238 -22.09 -8.67 -15.32
CA LYS A 238 -22.27 -9.07 -16.73
C LYS A 238 -23.06 -10.37 -16.91
N LYS A 239 -23.46 -11.04 -15.82
CA LYS A 239 -24.09 -12.38 -15.81
C LYS A 239 -23.19 -13.50 -16.31
N ASP A 240 -21.88 -13.28 -16.38
CA ASP A 240 -20.90 -14.35 -16.58
C ASP A 240 -20.60 -15.02 -15.23
N TYR A 241 -21.52 -15.88 -14.80
CA TYR A 241 -21.43 -16.52 -13.49
C TYR A 241 -20.28 -17.54 -13.39
N ALA A 242 -19.84 -18.11 -14.51
CA ALA A 242 -18.72 -19.06 -14.51
C ALA A 242 -17.38 -18.31 -14.34
N GLY A 243 -17.20 -17.21 -15.09
CA GLY A 243 -16.06 -16.31 -14.92
C GLY A 243 -16.03 -15.68 -13.52
N ALA A 244 -17.19 -15.23 -13.04
CA ALA A 244 -17.33 -14.68 -11.68
C ALA A 244 -16.92 -15.69 -10.61
N ALA A 245 -17.40 -16.94 -10.69
CA ALA A 245 -17.02 -18.01 -9.76
C ALA A 245 -15.50 -18.19 -9.71
N THR A 246 -14.86 -18.31 -10.87
CA THR A 246 -13.42 -18.53 -10.99
C THR A 246 -12.63 -17.43 -10.27
N LYS A 247 -13.01 -16.17 -10.49
CA LYS A 247 -12.28 -15.00 -9.97
C LYS A 247 -12.60 -14.71 -8.50
N LEU A 248 -13.85 -14.85 -8.08
CA LEU A 248 -14.21 -14.67 -6.68
C LEU A 248 -13.61 -15.77 -5.78
N GLU A 249 -13.58 -17.03 -6.23
CA GLU A 249 -12.93 -18.14 -5.51
C GLU A 249 -11.40 -17.99 -5.49
N GLU A 250 -10.80 -17.42 -6.54
CA GLU A 250 -9.39 -17.01 -6.53
C GLU A 250 -9.12 -15.96 -5.43
N GLY A 251 -9.97 -14.93 -5.33
CA GLY A 251 -9.92 -13.93 -4.26
C GLY A 251 -10.02 -14.55 -2.87
N GLU A 252 -11.00 -15.43 -2.66
CA GLU A 252 -11.20 -16.16 -1.40
C GLU A 252 -9.96 -16.98 -1.03
N ARG A 253 -9.36 -17.70 -1.98
CA ARG A 253 -8.15 -18.50 -1.74
C ARG A 253 -6.95 -17.64 -1.37
N LEU A 254 -6.75 -16.50 -2.05
CA LEU A 254 -5.63 -15.60 -1.81
C LEU A 254 -5.73 -14.90 -0.45
N TYR A 255 -6.95 -14.60 -0.01
CA TYR A 255 -7.20 -13.88 1.24
C TYR A 255 -7.89 -14.71 2.33
N ARG A 256 -7.92 -16.04 2.15
CA ARG A 256 -8.40 -17.04 3.11
C ARG A 256 -9.81 -16.77 3.66
N GLY A 257 -10.67 -16.14 2.86
CA GLY A 257 -12.03 -15.77 3.27
C GLY A 257 -12.12 -14.63 4.30
N ASP A 258 -11.03 -13.87 4.51
CA ASP A 258 -10.98 -12.76 5.47
C ASP A 258 -11.36 -11.39 4.87
N ASP A 259 -11.93 -11.37 3.65
CA ASP A 259 -12.47 -10.15 3.02
C ASP A 259 -13.99 -10.18 3.00
N PHE A 260 -14.59 -9.15 3.60
CA PHE A 260 -16.04 -8.98 3.65
C PHE A 260 -16.65 -8.88 2.25
N ASN A 261 -16.05 -8.08 1.37
CA ASN A 261 -16.63 -7.82 0.05
C ASN A 261 -16.64 -9.09 -0.79
N ASN A 262 -15.52 -9.82 -0.81
CA ASN A 262 -15.44 -11.09 -1.50
C ASN A 262 -16.42 -12.15 -0.98
N GLN A 263 -16.58 -12.29 0.34
CA GLN A 263 -17.58 -13.20 0.90
C GLN A 263 -19.00 -12.76 0.56
N PHE A 264 -19.30 -11.46 0.58
CA PHE A 264 -20.59 -10.94 0.14
C PHE A 264 -20.85 -11.24 -1.35
N HIS A 265 -19.88 -11.02 -2.22
CA HIS A 265 -20.00 -11.30 -3.66
C HIS A 265 -20.17 -12.79 -3.95
N LEU A 266 -19.46 -13.67 -3.26
CA LEU A 266 -19.66 -15.13 -3.34
C LEU A 266 -21.07 -15.54 -2.91
N ALA A 267 -21.62 -14.90 -1.88
CA ALA A 267 -22.99 -15.14 -1.44
C ALA A 267 -24.03 -14.73 -2.48
N GLU A 268 -23.84 -13.56 -3.11
CA GLU A 268 -24.68 -13.06 -4.19
C GLU A 268 -24.62 -13.95 -5.44
N LEU A 269 -23.42 -14.40 -5.82
CA LEU A 269 -23.22 -15.37 -6.90
C LEU A 269 -23.95 -16.69 -6.61
N ALA A 270 -23.75 -17.26 -5.42
CA ALA A 270 -24.41 -18.50 -5.02
C ALA A 270 -25.94 -18.35 -5.01
N ARG A 271 -26.45 -17.18 -4.58
CA ARG A 271 -27.89 -16.87 -4.62
C ARG A 271 -28.42 -16.83 -6.05
N ALA A 272 -27.72 -16.16 -6.98
CA ALA A 272 -28.11 -16.12 -8.38
C ALA A 272 -28.12 -17.51 -9.04
N GLN A 273 -27.24 -18.41 -8.59
CA GLN A 273 -27.17 -19.81 -9.01
C GLN A 273 -28.13 -20.75 -8.25
N LYS A 274 -29.01 -20.21 -7.39
CA LYS A 274 -29.96 -20.98 -6.56
C LYS A 274 -29.29 -21.97 -5.60
N GLN A 275 -28.06 -21.71 -5.18
CA GLN A 275 -27.30 -22.49 -4.22
C GLN A 275 -27.51 -21.94 -2.80
N SER A 276 -28.74 -22.05 -2.29
CA SER A 276 -29.17 -21.38 -1.04
C SER A 276 -28.30 -21.67 0.18
N ASP A 277 -27.80 -22.90 0.33
CA ASP A 277 -26.92 -23.25 1.46
C ASP A 277 -25.53 -22.60 1.34
N ARG A 278 -24.92 -22.59 0.14
CA ARG A 278 -23.65 -21.88 -0.08
C ARG A 278 -23.81 -20.38 0.12
N ALA A 279 -24.90 -19.79 -0.37
CA ALA A 279 -25.20 -18.38 -0.15
C ALA A 279 -25.30 -18.04 1.34
N ARG A 280 -26.01 -18.88 2.11
CA ARG A 280 -26.12 -18.73 3.57
C ARG A 280 -24.74 -18.73 4.25
N GLU A 281 -23.89 -19.68 3.90
CA GLU A 281 -22.55 -19.81 4.49
C GLU A 281 -21.67 -18.58 4.21
N HIS A 282 -21.64 -18.11 2.97
CA HIS A 282 -20.86 -16.91 2.63
C HIS A 282 -21.41 -15.64 3.28
N TYR A 283 -22.73 -15.45 3.39
CA TYR A 283 -23.27 -14.31 4.16
C TYR A 283 -22.90 -14.38 5.64
N LEU A 284 -22.96 -15.56 6.27
CA LEU A 284 -22.53 -15.74 7.66
C LEU A 284 -21.03 -15.45 7.82
N ASN A 285 -20.20 -15.91 6.90
CA ASN A 285 -18.76 -15.63 6.89
C ASN A 285 -18.48 -14.13 6.74
N ALA A 286 -19.14 -13.45 5.80
CA ALA A 286 -19.05 -12.00 5.63
C ALA A 286 -19.45 -11.27 6.91
N LEU A 287 -20.64 -11.54 7.46
CA LEU A 287 -21.15 -10.84 8.65
C LEU A 287 -20.33 -11.13 9.92
N SER A 288 -19.62 -12.27 9.98
CA SER A 288 -18.72 -12.60 11.09
C SER A 288 -17.40 -11.82 11.09
N LEU A 289 -17.04 -11.20 9.96
CA LEU A 289 -15.90 -10.28 9.86
C LEU A 289 -16.25 -8.93 10.51
N THR A 290 -15.25 -8.30 11.11
CA THR A 290 -15.37 -6.98 11.76
C THR A 290 -15.47 -5.84 10.74
N ALA A 291 -14.85 -6.02 9.58
CA ALA A 291 -14.89 -5.05 8.47
C ALA A 291 -16.19 -5.17 7.64
N GLY A 292 -16.42 -4.17 6.77
CA GLY A 292 -17.51 -4.15 5.80
C GLY A 292 -18.33 -2.84 5.86
N PRO A 293 -18.65 -2.23 4.71
CA PRO A 293 -19.47 -1.02 4.68
C PRO A 293 -20.87 -1.27 5.27
N PRO A 294 -21.42 -0.37 6.12
CA PRO A 294 -22.73 -0.56 6.73
C PRO A 294 -23.86 -0.91 5.73
N PRO A 295 -23.97 -0.25 4.55
CA PRO A 295 -25.00 -0.61 3.57
C PRO A 295 -24.85 -2.02 3.01
N ALA A 296 -23.63 -2.52 2.86
CA ALA A 296 -23.40 -3.88 2.38
C ALA A 296 -23.73 -4.92 3.47
N ARG A 297 -23.42 -4.62 4.74
CA ARG A 297 -23.79 -5.46 5.89
C ARG A 297 -25.30 -5.55 6.08
N GLU A 298 -26.02 -4.45 5.88
CA GLU A 298 -27.49 -4.43 5.92
C GLU A 298 -28.07 -5.31 4.80
N ARG A 299 -27.60 -5.15 3.56
CA ARG A 299 -28.02 -6.01 2.43
C ARG A 299 -27.74 -7.48 2.68
N ALA A 300 -26.55 -7.82 3.17
CA ALA A 300 -26.20 -9.20 3.54
C ALA A 300 -27.13 -9.76 4.63
N THR A 301 -27.46 -8.95 5.64
CA THR A 301 -28.36 -9.34 6.72
C THR A 301 -29.78 -9.58 6.21
N GLN A 302 -30.29 -8.72 5.33
CA GLN A 302 -31.62 -8.87 4.74
C GLN A 302 -31.68 -10.11 3.83
N ALA A 303 -30.70 -10.30 2.95
CA ALA A 303 -30.65 -11.48 2.07
C ALA A 303 -30.58 -12.79 2.87
N LEU A 304 -29.83 -12.78 3.98
CA LEU A 304 -29.76 -13.91 4.89
C LEU A 304 -31.09 -14.14 5.64
N ALA A 305 -31.81 -13.08 6.00
CA ALA A 305 -33.15 -13.17 6.60
C ALA A 305 -34.15 -13.81 5.63
N ASP A 306 -34.10 -13.45 4.35
CA ASP A 306 -34.96 -14.02 3.31
C ASP A 306 -34.66 -15.52 3.11
N LEU A 307 -33.38 -15.91 3.04
CA LEU A 307 -32.96 -17.31 2.97
C LEU A 307 -33.38 -18.11 4.22
N TYR A 308 -33.32 -17.49 5.40
CA TYR A 308 -33.81 -18.08 6.64
C TYR A 308 -35.33 -18.27 6.62
N ALA A 309 -36.07 -17.27 6.11
CA ALA A 309 -37.51 -17.30 6.01
C ALA A 309 -38.02 -18.36 5.01
N ALA A 310 -37.26 -18.66 3.96
CA ALA A 310 -37.61 -19.70 2.99
C ALA A 310 -37.35 -21.15 3.50
N GLY A 311 -36.54 -21.31 4.56
CA GLY A 311 -36.19 -22.61 5.11
C GLY A 311 -37.34 -23.31 5.86
N GLN A 312 -37.42 -24.64 5.76
CA GLN A 312 -38.49 -25.45 6.35
C GLN A 312 -38.38 -25.66 7.88
N LYS A 313 -37.23 -25.35 8.50
CA LYS A 313 -36.96 -25.66 9.93
C LYS A 313 -36.52 -24.41 10.70
N LYS A 314 -37.46 -23.53 11.02
CA LYS A 314 -37.22 -22.34 11.86
C LYS A 314 -37.41 -22.71 13.33
N LYS A 315 -36.32 -22.86 14.07
CA LYS A 315 -36.35 -23.21 15.50
C LYS A 315 -36.29 -22.01 16.44
N LYS A 316 -35.87 -20.83 15.95
CA LYS A 316 -35.63 -19.62 16.74
C LYS A 316 -35.99 -18.37 15.93
N PRO A 317 -36.24 -17.21 16.54
CA PRO A 317 -36.27 -15.93 15.83
C PRO A 317 -34.98 -15.67 15.05
N PHE A 318 -35.07 -15.03 13.88
CA PHE A 318 -33.90 -14.80 13.00
C PHE A 318 -32.74 -14.10 13.72
N LYS A 319 -33.03 -13.03 14.48
CA LYS A 319 -32.01 -12.27 15.22
C LYS A 319 -31.25 -13.14 16.22
N GLU A 320 -31.95 -13.98 16.98
CA GLU A 320 -31.33 -14.90 17.94
C GLU A 320 -30.51 -15.99 17.26
N TRP A 321 -31.03 -16.53 16.15
CA TRP A 321 -30.28 -17.50 15.34
C TRP A 321 -29.00 -16.89 14.76
N LEU A 322 -29.10 -15.70 14.17
CA LEU A 322 -27.95 -14.99 13.58
C LEU A 322 -26.90 -14.69 14.63
N ALA A 323 -27.27 -14.12 15.77
CA ALA A 323 -26.34 -13.84 16.87
C ALA A 323 -25.60 -15.10 17.32
N ALA A 324 -26.30 -16.24 17.45
CA ALA A 324 -25.68 -17.51 17.81
C ALA A 324 -24.70 -18.02 16.74
N GLN A 325 -25.04 -17.90 15.44
CA GLN A 325 -24.14 -18.28 14.35
C GLN A 325 -22.87 -17.43 14.31
N LEU A 326 -23.02 -16.10 14.45
CA LEU A 326 -21.88 -15.18 14.44
C LEU A 326 -20.96 -15.43 15.63
N ALA A 327 -21.51 -15.62 16.83
CA ALA A 327 -20.71 -15.96 18.02
C ALA A 327 -19.96 -17.28 17.85
N ALA A 328 -20.59 -18.31 17.27
CA ALA A 328 -19.93 -19.58 16.99
C ALA A 328 -18.73 -19.43 16.04
N ARG A 329 -18.90 -18.67 14.93
CA ARG A 329 -17.83 -18.43 13.95
C ARG A 329 -16.69 -17.60 14.51
N GLN A 330 -17.00 -16.58 15.30
CA GLN A 330 -15.99 -15.80 16.00
C GLN A 330 -15.16 -16.68 16.94
N ASN A 331 -15.80 -17.57 17.69
CA ASN A 331 -15.12 -18.54 18.55
C ASN A 331 -14.26 -19.53 17.75
N GLU A 332 -14.75 -20.05 16.62
CA GLU A 332 -13.98 -20.94 15.74
C GLU A 332 -12.75 -20.25 15.17
N ARG A 333 -12.88 -19.01 14.69
CA ARG A 333 -11.75 -18.22 14.19
C ARG A 333 -10.75 -17.91 15.29
N GLN A 334 -11.21 -17.55 16.48
CA GLN A 334 -10.34 -17.34 17.63
C GLN A 334 -9.56 -18.62 17.97
N LYS A 335 -10.22 -19.78 17.98
CA LYS A 335 -9.57 -21.08 18.20
C LYS A 335 -8.55 -21.41 17.10
N ALA A 336 -8.88 -21.17 15.83
CA ALA A 336 -7.97 -21.39 14.71
C ALA A 336 -6.72 -20.48 14.80
N ASN A 337 -6.91 -19.20 15.10
CA ASN A 337 -5.85 -18.23 15.30
C ASN A 337 -4.94 -18.56 16.49
N LEU A 338 -5.52 -19.08 17.58
CA LEU A 338 -4.75 -19.57 18.72
C LEU A 338 -3.97 -20.83 18.31
N LYS A 339 -4.61 -21.78 17.63
CA LYS A 339 -3.97 -23.03 17.19
C LYS A 339 -2.80 -22.78 16.25
N SER A 340 -2.90 -21.80 15.35
CA SER A 340 -1.78 -21.44 14.45
C SER A 340 -0.60 -20.78 15.18
N ARG A 341 -0.75 -20.43 16.45
CA ARG A 341 0.30 -19.83 17.30
C ARG A 341 0.82 -20.80 18.37
N LEU A 342 0.06 -21.85 18.68
CA LEU A 342 0.53 -22.94 19.56
C LEU A 342 1.74 -23.62 18.92
N ASP A 343 2.74 -23.93 19.75
CA ASP A 343 4.02 -24.57 19.36
C ASP A 343 4.86 -23.79 18.34
N THR A 344 4.47 -22.57 18.00
CA THR A 344 5.34 -21.65 17.26
C THR A 344 6.26 -20.97 18.26
N PRO A 345 7.60 -21.07 18.11
CA PRO A 345 8.51 -20.33 18.97
C PRO A 345 8.13 -18.86 18.96
N LEU A 346 7.92 -18.27 20.14
CA LEU A 346 7.78 -16.82 20.20
C LEU A 346 9.04 -16.21 19.58
N PRO A 347 8.90 -15.17 18.73
CA PRO A 347 10.07 -14.42 18.29
C PRO A 347 10.82 -13.96 19.53
N LYS A 348 12.15 -13.97 19.47
CA LYS A 348 12.99 -13.63 20.62
C LYS A 348 12.59 -12.24 21.12
N LEU A 349 11.91 -12.19 22.26
CA LEU A 349 11.48 -10.94 22.87
C LEU A 349 12.69 -10.36 23.59
N ASN A 350 13.32 -9.35 22.99
CA ASN A 350 14.30 -8.53 23.67
C ASN A 350 13.55 -7.57 24.60
N LEU A 351 13.21 -8.06 25.79
CA LEU A 351 12.57 -7.25 26.80
C LEU A 351 13.61 -6.33 27.46
N THR A 352 13.21 -5.11 27.78
CA THR A 352 14.00 -4.17 28.59
C THR A 352 13.21 -3.81 29.85
N THR A 353 13.93 -3.59 30.94
CA THR A 353 13.36 -3.05 32.18
C THR A 353 13.04 -1.55 32.01
N LEU A 354 12.29 -0.97 32.96
CA LEU A 354 11.94 0.46 32.93
C LEU A 354 13.17 1.40 32.93
N ASP A 355 14.32 0.93 33.41
CA ASP A 355 15.60 1.64 33.36
C ASP A 355 16.43 1.33 32.10
N GLY A 356 15.82 0.67 31.10
CA GLY A 356 16.41 0.44 29.77
C GLY A 356 17.42 -0.72 29.69
N LYS A 357 17.60 -1.50 30.76
CA LYS A 357 18.53 -2.64 30.75
C LYS A 357 17.89 -3.87 30.10
N PRO A 358 18.68 -4.72 29.40
CA PRO A 358 18.18 -5.99 28.90
C PRO A 358 17.61 -6.85 30.03
N TYR A 359 16.40 -7.38 29.84
CA TYR A 359 15.76 -8.30 30.76
C TYR A 359 16.00 -9.75 30.30
N ASP A 360 16.57 -10.58 31.18
CA ASP A 360 16.78 -12.00 30.91
C ASP A 360 15.48 -12.79 31.06
N THR A 361 14.97 -13.26 29.92
CA THR A 361 13.73 -14.04 29.83
C THR A 361 13.90 -15.50 30.24
N SER A 362 15.12 -15.97 30.53
CA SER A 362 15.37 -17.35 31.02
C SER A 362 14.56 -17.65 32.30
N SER A 363 14.41 -16.64 33.16
CA SER A 363 13.62 -16.71 34.41
C SER A 363 12.11 -16.92 34.18
N LEU A 364 11.62 -16.71 32.96
CA LEU A 364 10.22 -16.85 32.57
C LEU A 364 9.88 -18.24 32.01
N GLN A 365 10.87 -19.13 31.86
CA GLN A 365 10.64 -20.47 31.34
C GLN A 365 9.64 -21.25 32.23
N GLY A 366 8.59 -21.79 31.62
CA GLY A 366 7.51 -22.50 32.33
C GLY A 366 6.50 -21.60 33.05
N ARG A 367 6.61 -20.26 32.93
CA ARG A 367 5.66 -19.30 33.50
C ARG A 367 4.71 -18.76 32.42
N VAL A 368 3.51 -18.39 32.84
CA VAL A 368 2.58 -17.60 32.01
C VAL A 368 2.96 -16.13 32.15
N LEU A 369 3.47 -15.54 31.07
CA LEU A 369 3.75 -14.11 31.01
C LEU A 369 2.51 -13.38 30.48
N LEU A 370 2.01 -12.43 31.26
CA LEU A 370 0.95 -11.52 30.83
C LEU A 370 1.60 -10.23 30.33
N LEU A 371 1.77 -10.12 29.01
CA LEU A 371 2.28 -8.92 28.37
C LEU A 371 1.15 -7.90 28.26
N ASN A 372 1.12 -6.96 29.18
CA ASN A 372 0.27 -5.79 29.08
C ASN A 372 1.03 -4.71 28.29
N PHE A 373 0.78 -4.62 26.99
CA PHE A 373 1.35 -3.57 26.16
C PHE A 373 0.33 -2.44 26.01
N PHE A 374 0.79 -1.21 26.22
CA PHE A 374 0.08 -0.03 25.77
C PHE A 374 0.44 0.16 24.30
N ALA A 375 -0.45 -0.23 23.40
CA ALA A 375 -0.39 0.24 22.02
C ALA A 375 -1.13 1.58 21.98
N SER A 376 -0.41 2.69 21.85
CA SER A 376 -0.97 3.90 21.25
C SER A 376 -1.06 3.62 19.75
N TRP A 377 -2.28 3.59 19.23
CA TRP A 377 -2.55 3.40 17.80
C TRP A 377 -2.67 4.73 17.10
#